data_AF-A0A6G8Q1Z6-F1
#
_entry.id   AF-A0A6G8Q1Z6-F1
#
_cell.length_a   1.000
_cell.length_b   1.000
_cell.length_c   1.000
_cell.angle_alpha   90.00
_cell.angle_beta   90.00
_cell.angle_gamma   90.00
#
_symmetry.space_group_name_H-M   'P 1'
#
loop_
_entity.id
_entity.type
_entity.pdbx_description
1 polymer ?
#
loop_
_entity_poly.entity_id
_entity_poly.type
_entity_poly.pdbx_seq_one_letter_code
_entity_poly.pdbx_strand_id
1 'polypeptide(L)'
;MAPRRESTTVAPLVPLLAEMGDLKRLRAADGEGSLAERAFRRAWGAMIAGEPAREVALRETAAAVAAARLGGIDARTLRRSGLDDERAVSILRRSYDSVAGALPEPLGADLREGLGLPRGSSEAEDSAGLPSFVGALARQPRAGATAPGKPRIMLEPPESHAEHCVTVAFYGVLLSGHFGAEPAEVFLAGLAHHFHNAVLPDAGFAGEELLGEELEPIFERLNDEAISELPEGVADEVRHALELVGHAGSPGARAFNAADVIDRVLQMHHYARAAAFTVDQALDDLDLVHEGPLKGFHEEVLREAGLR
;
A
#
# COMPACT_ATOMS: atom_id res chain seq x y z
N MET A 1 -32.90 27.73 -2.27
CA MET A 1 -32.46 26.35 -2.54
C MET A 1 -31.02 26.26 -2.05
N ALA A 2 -30.78 25.69 -0.87
CA ALA A 2 -29.41 25.55 -0.37
C ALA A 2 -28.66 24.54 -1.27
N PRO A 3 -27.41 24.80 -1.66
CA PRO A 3 -26.63 23.84 -2.42
C PRO A 3 -26.54 22.54 -1.60
N ARG A 4 -26.83 21.40 -2.24
CA ARG A 4 -26.52 20.08 -1.67
C ARG A 4 -25.04 20.09 -1.35
N ARG A 5 -24.68 19.89 -0.07
CA ARG A 5 -23.32 19.50 0.28
C ARG A 5 -23.02 18.23 -0.51
N GLU A 6 -22.11 18.31 -1.47
CA GLU A 6 -21.52 17.13 -2.07
C GLU A 6 -20.99 16.24 -0.94
N SER A 7 -21.23 14.93 -1.07
CA SER A 7 -20.95 13.97 0.00
C SER A 7 -19.49 14.02 0.40
N THR A 8 -19.20 14.56 1.59
CA THR A 8 -17.87 14.65 2.21
C THR A 8 -17.41 13.29 2.77
N THR A 9 -17.72 12.19 2.09
CA THR A 9 -17.50 10.84 2.60
C THR A 9 -16.44 10.12 1.78
N VAL A 10 -15.45 9.56 2.46
CA VAL A 10 -14.43 8.67 1.88
C VAL A 10 -14.97 7.26 1.60
N ALA A 11 -16.22 6.97 2.01
CA ALA A 11 -16.85 5.66 1.91
C ALA A 11 -16.81 5.02 0.51
N PRO A 12 -16.99 5.76 -0.61
CA PRO A 12 -16.91 5.16 -1.95
C PRO A 12 -15.55 4.56 -2.29
N LEU A 13 -14.46 5.02 -1.65
CA LEU A 13 -13.11 4.51 -1.89
C LEU A 13 -12.82 3.22 -1.11
N VAL A 14 -13.53 2.97 -0.01
CA VAL A 14 -13.24 1.86 0.92
C VAL A 14 -13.15 0.49 0.22
N PRO A 15 -14.01 0.11 -0.74
CA PRO A 15 -13.85 -1.15 -1.47
C PRO A 15 -12.52 -1.27 -2.21
N LEU A 16 -12.10 -0.22 -2.93
CA LEU A 16 -10.81 -0.19 -3.63
C LEU A 16 -9.65 -0.28 -2.64
N LEU A 17 -9.71 0.49 -1.54
CA LEU A 17 -8.68 0.43 -0.51
C LEU A 17 -8.59 -1.00 0.06
N ALA A 18 -9.72 -1.64 0.37
CA ALA A 18 -9.75 -3.01 0.87
C ALA A 18 -9.11 -4.01 -0.10
N GLU A 19 -9.42 -3.94 -1.40
CA GLU A 19 -8.78 -4.78 -2.43
C GLU A 19 -7.26 -4.55 -2.50
N MET A 20 -6.80 -3.29 -2.46
CA MET A 20 -5.37 -2.97 -2.42
C MET A 20 -4.70 -3.50 -1.14
N GLY A 21 -5.38 -3.43 0.00
CA GLY A 21 -4.90 -3.94 1.28
C GLY A 21 -4.73 -5.46 1.30
N ASP A 22 -5.59 -6.19 0.59
CA ASP A 22 -5.50 -7.64 0.45
C ASP A 22 -4.27 -8.09 -0.35
N LEU A 23 -3.70 -7.20 -1.18
CA LEU A 23 -2.52 -7.48 -2.01
C LEU A 23 -1.18 -7.24 -1.31
N LYS A 24 -1.16 -6.57 -0.15
CA LYS A 24 0.08 -6.14 0.51
C LYS A 24 1.11 -7.26 0.62
N ARG A 25 0.64 -8.41 1.11
CA ARG A 25 1.44 -9.60 1.43
C ARG A 25 1.52 -10.61 0.29
N LEU A 26 0.91 -10.31 -0.86
CA LEU A 26 0.99 -11.17 -2.02
C LEU A 26 2.44 -11.24 -2.49
N ARG A 27 2.91 -12.45 -2.82
CA ARG A 27 4.26 -12.69 -3.34
C ARG A 27 4.15 -13.16 -4.78
N ALA A 28 5.09 -12.75 -5.62
CA ALA A 28 5.22 -13.22 -6.99
C ALA A 28 6.52 -14.00 -7.15
N ALA A 29 6.53 -14.99 -8.04
CA ALA A 29 7.68 -15.89 -8.22
C ALA A 29 8.94 -15.21 -8.79
N ASP A 30 8.82 -13.96 -9.24
CA ASP A 30 9.87 -13.23 -9.94
C ASP A 30 10.69 -12.29 -9.06
N GLY A 31 10.45 -12.25 -7.75
CA GLY A 31 11.26 -11.45 -6.83
C GLY A 31 11.03 -11.81 -5.36
N GLU A 32 11.94 -11.34 -4.50
CA GLU A 32 11.81 -11.50 -3.06
C GLU A 32 10.86 -10.47 -2.44
N GLY A 33 10.34 -10.80 -1.26
CA GLY A 33 9.41 -9.96 -0.52
C GLY A 33 8.00 -9.99 -1.08
N SER A 34 7.13 -9.18 -0.49
CA SER A 34 5.76 -8.99 -0.96
C SER A 34 5.64 -7.90 -2.02
N LEU A 35 4.50 -7.80 -2.71
CA LEU A 35 4.25 -6.76 -3.70
C LEU A 35 4.43 -5.36 -3.11
N ALA A 36 3.93 -5.13 -1.90
CA ALA A 36 4.05 -3.85 -1.22
C ALA A 36 5.51 -3.58 -0.80
N GLU A 37 6.23 -4.56 -0.27
CA GLU A 37 7.66 -4.41 0.04
C GLU A 37 8.49 -4.00 -1.20
N ARG A 38 8.23 -4.63 -2.36
CA ARG A 38 8.89 -4.27 -3.62
C ARG A 38 8.54 -2.86 -4.08
N ALA A 39 7.28 -2.44 -3.91
CA ALA A 39 6.85 -1.08 -4.22
C ALA A 39 7.51 -0.05 -3.28
N PHE A 40 7.62 -0.36 -1.99
CA PHE A 40 8.32 0.48 -1.01
C PHE A 40 9.79 0.69 -1.39
N ARG A 41 10.51 -0.39 -1.73
CA ARG A 41 11.89 -0.33 -2.22
C ARG A 41 12.02 0.48 -3.50
N ARG A 42 11.14 0.25 -4.47
CA ARG A 42 11.15 0.97 -5.75
C ARG A 42 10.88 2.46 -5.58
N ALA A 43 9.94 2.83 -4.69
CA ALA A 43 9.64 4.23 -4.41
C ALA A 43 10.85 4.97 -3.84
N TRP A 44 11.49 4.41 -2.79
CA TRP A 44 12.71 4.99 -2.23
C TRP A 44 13.86 5.02 -3.24
N GLY A 45 14.08 3.92 -3.97
CA GLY A 45 15.13 3.85 -4.98
C GLY A 45 14.98 4.93 -6.07
N ALA A 46 13.75 5.14 -6.56
CA ALA A 46 13.45 6.17 -7.55
C ALA A 46 13.75 7.58 -7.02
N MET A 47 13.29 7.91 -5.81
CA MET A 47 13.52 9.23 -5.21
C MET A 47 15.00 9.50 -4.92
N ILE A 48 15.74 8.49 -4.47
CA ILE A 48 17.19 8.58 -4.22
C ILE A 48 17.97 8.72 -5.53
N ALA A 49 17.48 8.12 -6.61
CA ALA A 49 18.00 8.33 -7.96
C ALA A 49 17.66 9.73 -8.53
N GLY A 50 16.92 10.56 -7.78
CA GLY A 50 16.57 11.93 -8.14
C GLY A 50 15.26 12.07 -8.92
N GLU A 51 14.43 11.01 -8.99
CA GLU A 51 13.08 11.15 -9.55
C GLU A 51 12.19 12.02 -8.65
N PRO A 52 11.40 12.96 -9.19
CA PRO A 52 10.52 13.81 -8.38
C PRO A 52 9.47 12.99 -7.62
N ALA A 53 9.27 13.31 -6.33
CA ALA A 53 8.34 12.58 -5.45
C ALA A 53 6.91 12.52 -6.02
N ARG A 54 6.43 13.58 -6.69
CA ARG A 54 5.10 13.59 -7.33
C ARG A 54 4.98 12.56 -8.44
N GLU A 55 6.00 12.39 -9.28
CA GLU A 55 5.96 11.42 -10.38
C GLU A 55 5.99 9.99 -9.84
N VAL A 56 6.81 9.74 -8.82
CA VAL A 56 6.87 8.45 -8.13
C VAL A 56 5.53 8.15 -7.45
N ALA A 57 4.96 9.10 -6.71
CA ALA A 57 3.67 8.96 -6.03
C ALA A 57 2.55 8.56 -7.00
N LEU A 58 2.43 9.25 -8.13
CA LEU A 58 1.41 8.94 -9.13
C LEU A 58 1.64 7.58 -9.80
N ARG A 59 2.87 7.29 -10.24
CA ARG A 59 3.21 6.02 -10.91
C ARG A 59 2.95 4.81 -10.00
N GLU A 60 3.47 4.87 -8.77
CA GLU A 60 3.38 3.75 -7.83
C GLU A 60 1.95 3.53 -7.35
N THR A 61 1.22 4.61 -7.06
CA THR A 61 -0.20 4.51 -6.68
C THR A 61 -1.05 3.98 -7.83
N ALA A 62 -0.81 4.43 -9.06
CA ALA A 62 -1.55 3.92 -10.21
C ALA A 62 -1.28 2.44 -10.47
N ALA A 63 -0.03 2.00 -10.32
CA ALA A 63 0.34 0.59 -10.39
C ALA A 63 -0.36 -0.23 -9.30
N ALA A 64 -0.48 0.29 -8.08
CA ALA A 64 -1.21 -0.36 -6.99
C ALA A 64 -2.72 -0.46 -7.25
N VAL A 65 -3.34 0.56 -7.85
CA VAL A 65 -4.75 0.51 -8.29
C VAL A 65 -4.93 -0.53 -9.40
N ALA A 66 -4.04 -0.57 -10.39
CA ALA A 66 -4.09 -1.60 -11.43
C ALA A 66 -3.85 -3.01 -10.86
N ALA A 67 -3.05 -3.15 -9.81
CA ALA A 67 -2.83 -4.43 -9.14
C ALA A 67 -4.10 -4.99 -8.48
N ALA A 68 -5.08 -4.15 -8.11
CA ALA A 68 -6.35 -4.58 -7.49
C ALA A 68 -7.04 -5.74 -8.25
N ARG A 69 -6.95 -5.77 -9.59
CA ARG A 69 -7.44 -6.90 -10.42
C ARG A 69 -6.36 -7.82 -10.95
N LEU A 70 -5.13 -7.32 -11.15
CA LEU A 70 -4.06 -8.08 -11.79
C LEU A 70 -3.13 -8.80 -10.81
N GLY A 71 -3.27 -8.53 -9.50
CA GLY A 71 -2.35 -9.01 -8.47
C GLY A 71 -0.90 -8.65 -8.82
N GLY A 72 -0.04 -9.66 -8.87
CA GLY A 72 1.38 -9.50 -9.21
C GLY A 72 1.69 -9.33 -10.70
N ILE A 73 0.69 -9.32 -11.59
CA ILE A 73 0.92 -9.13 -13.03
C ILE A 73 1.15 -7.64 -13.30
N ASP A 74 2.42 -7.26 -13.47
CA ASP A 74 2.83 -5.90 -13.78
C ASP A 74 3.36 -5.77 -15.22
N ALA A 75 3.86 -4.57 -15.57
CA ALA A 75 4.41 -4.31 -16.89
C ALA A 75 5.66 -5.17 -17.22
N ARG A 76 6.45 -5.58 -16.21
CA ARG A 76 7.60 -6.48 -16.39
C ARG A 76 7.09 -7.89 -16.68
N THR A 77 6.11 -8.38 -15.93
CA THR A 77 5.49 -9.69 -16.18
C THR A 77 4.93 -9.75 -17.60
N LEU A 78 4.13 -8.75 -18.02
CA LEU A 78 3.51 -8.71 -19.35
C LEU A 78 4.56 -8.70 -20.48
N ARG A 79 5.64 -7.92 -20.35
CA ARG A 79 6.73 -7.91 -21.34
C ARG A 79 7.47 -9.24 -21.40
N ARG A 80 7.75 -9.86 -20.25
CA ARG A 80 8.36 -11.20 -20.19
C ARG A 80 7.49 -12.27 -20.83
N SER A 81 6.17 -12.08 -20.86
CA SER A 81 5.23 -12.94 -21.58
C SER A 81 5.16 -12.67 -23.09
N GLY A 82 5.99 -11.75 -23.62
CA GLY A 82 6.09 -11.46 -25.05
C GLY A 82 5.17 -10.35 -25.56
N LEU A 83 4.55 -9.57 -24.67
CA LEU A 83 3.78 -8.39 -25.07
C LEU A 83 4.70 -7.20 -25.32
N ASP A 84 4.37 -6.41 -26.33
CA ASP A 84 4.95 -5.08 -26.52
C ASP A 84 4.42 -4.09 -25.46
N ASP A 85 5.11 -2.95 -25.39
CA ASP A 85 4.88 -1.89 -24.43
C ASP A 85 3.45 -1.32 -24.51
N GLU A 86 2.93 -1.13 -25.72
CA GLU A 86 1.60 -0.58 -25.96
C GLU A 86 0.51 -1.51 -25.42
N ARG A 87 0.61 -2.81 -25.71
CA ARG A 87 -0.33 -3.82 -25.24
C ARG A 87 -0.22 -4.02 -23.73
N ALA A 88 0.98 -4.01 -23.17
CA ALA A 88 1.18 -4.10 -21.73
C ALA A 88 0.49 -2.93 -21.00
N VAL A 89 0.74 -1.69 -21.43
CA VAL A 89 0.11 -0.49 -20.86
C VAL A 89 -1.41 -0.50 -21.05
N SER A 90 -1.91 -0.98 -22.20
CA SER A 90 -3.35 -1.13 -22.45
C SER A 90 -4.02 -2.08 -21.46
N ILE A 91 -3.37 -3.21 -21.11
CA ILE A 91 -3.88 -4.14 -20.09
C ILE A 91 -3.91 -3.47 -18.71
N LEU A 92 -2.83 -2.80 -18.31
CA LEU A 92 -2.75 -2.11 -17.03
C LEU A 92 -3.82 -1.03 -16.89
N ARG A 93 -4.06 -0.25 -17.96
CA ARG A 93 -5.12 0.76 -18.00
C ARG A 93 -6.51 0.15 -17.91
N ARG A 94 -6.79 -0.96 -18.58
CA ARG A 94 -8.08 -1.66 -18.44
C ARG A 94 -8.30 -2.16 -17.02
N SER A 95 -7.25 -2.66 -16.36
CA SER A 95 -7.32 -3.06 -14.96
C SER A 95 -7.66 -1.87 -14.06
N TYR A 96 -6.92 -0.77 -14.21
CA TYR A 96 -7.17 0.48 -13.49
C TYR A 96 -8.61 1.00 -13.72
N ASP A 97 -9.03 1.11 -14.98
CA ASP A 97 -10.34 1.63 -15.38
C ASP A 97 -11.50 0.79 -14.78
N SER A 98 -11.27 -0.49 -14.48
CA SER A 98 -12.27 -1.38 -13.88
C SER A 98 -12.58 -1.10 -12.41
N VAL A 99 -11.71 -0.37 -11.71
CA VAL A 99 -11.84 -0.08 -10.27
C VAL A 99 -11.75 1.42 -9.93
N ALA A 100 -11.29 2.25 -10.86
CA ALA A 100 -11.04 3.68 -10.65
C ALA A 100 -12.31 4.55 -10.58
N GLY A 101 -13.51 4.00 -10.78
CA GLY A 101 -14.75 4.79 -10.89
C GLY A 101 -15.12 5.62 -9.65
N ALA A 102 -14.55 5.33 -8.49
CA ALA A 102 -14.74 6.09 -7.25
C ALA A 102 -13.69 7.20 -7.03
N LEU A 103 -12.66 7.28 -7.88
CA LEU A 103 -11.58 8.26 -7.72
C LEU A 103 -12.05 9.67 -8.13
N PRO A 104 -11.73 10.71 -7.34
CA PRO A 104 -12.04 12.08 -7.71
C PRO A 104 -11.17 12.54 -8.89
N GLU A 105 -11.76 13.33 -9.80
CA GLU A 105 -10.98 14.04 -10.82
C GLU A 105 -10.42 15.36 -10.26
N PRO A 106 -9.26 15.84 -10.75
CA PRO A 106 -8.45 15.30 -11.85
C PRO A 106 -7.49 14.15 -11.47
N LEU A 107 -7.45 13.74 -10.20
CA LEU A 107 -6.51 12.73 -9.70
C LEU A 107 -6.67 11.38 -10.42
N GLY A 108 -7.90 10.97 -10.71
CA GLY A 108 -8.21 9.76 -11.47
C GLY A 108 -7.52 9.73 -12.83
N ALA A 109 -7.58 10.83 -13.59
CA ALA A 109 -6.88 10.98 -14.86
C ALA A 109 -5.36 11.02 -14.69
N ASP A 110 -4.83 11.80 -13.75
CA ASP A 110 -3.38 11.91 -13.49
C ASP A 110 -2.74 10.55 -13.19
N LEU A 111 -3.37 9.75 -12.32
CA LEU A 111 -2.91 8.40 -12.00
C LEU A 111 -2.96 7.48 -13.23
N ARG A 112 -4.04 7.55 -14.01
CA ARG A 112 -4.17 6.77 -15.24
C ARG A 112 -3.09 7.10 -16.27
N GLU A 113 -2.68 8.36 -16.37
CA GLU A 113 -1.56 8.79 -17.21
C GLU A 113 -0.21 8.30 -16.68
N GLY A 114 -0.06 8.25 -15.34
CA GLY A 114 1.09 7.67 -14.66
C GLY A 114 1.30 6.17 -14.92
N LEU A 115 0.27 5.45 -15.41
CA LEU A 115 0.42 4.07 -15.89
C LEU A 115 1.28 4.04 -17.16
N GLY A 116 2.50 3.59 -16.98
CA GLY A 116 3.48 3.40 -18.04
C GLY A 116 4.56 2.44 -17.61
N LEU A 117 5.53 2.24 -18.48
CA LEU A 117 6.71 1.45 -18.13
C LEU A 117 7.61 2.24 -17.19
N PRO A 118 8.30 1.57 -16.26
CA PRO A 118 9.31 2.21 -15.43
C PRO A 118 10.29 3.00 -16.31
N ARG A 119 10.49 4.28 -15.99
CA ARG A 119 11.53 5.09 -16.64
C ARG A 119 12.88 4.59 -16.12
N GLY A 120 13.68 4.00 -17.00
CA GLY A 120 14.97 3.42 -16.61
C GLY A 120 14.87 1.92 -16.35
N SER A 121 15.39 1.15 -17.29
CA SER A 121 15.71 -0.26 -17.09
C SER A 121 17.14 -0.38 -16.55
N SER A 122 17.23 -0.73 -15.28
CA SER A 122 18.28 -1.58 -14.73
C SER A 122 17.55 -2.27 -13.58
N GLU A 123 17.20 -3.56 -13.63
CA GLU A 123 18.06 -4.69 -13.24
C GLU A 123 18.94 -4.48 -11.98
N ALA A 124 18.88 -3.32 -11.33
CA ALA A 124 19.34 -3.10 -9.97
C ALA A 124 18.17 -3.38 -9.01
N GLU A 125 17.69 -4.62 -9.03
CA GLU A 125 17.12 -5.24 -7.82
C GLU A 125 18.24 -5.56 -6.80
N ASP A 126 19.49 -5.18 -7.11
CA ASP A 126 20.57 -5.11 -6.14
C ASP A 126 20.27 -4.04 -5.10
N SER A 127 20.14 -4.48 -3.85
CA SER A 127 20.17 -3.67 -2.62
C SER A 127 21.34 -2.67 -2.51
N ALA A 128 22.26 -2.65 -3.46
CA ALA A 128 23.42 -1.77 -3.51
C ALA A 128 22.97 -0.31 -3.72
N GLY A 129 22.79 0.41 -2.62
CA GLY A 129 22.56 1.85 -2.60
C GLY A 129 21.24 2.29 -1.97
N LEU A 130 20.39 1.36 -1.52
CA LEU A 130 19.24 1.75 -0.68
C LEU A 130 19.69 2.01 0.76
N PRO A 131 19.08 3.00 1.44
CA PRO A 131 19.26 3.22 2.87
C PRO A 131 18.95 1.98 3.69
N SER A 132 19.66 1.83 4.79
CA SER A 132 19.57 0.70 5.71
C SER A 132 18.15 0.56 6.30
N PHE A 133 17.50 1.70 6.58
CA PHE A 133 16.12 1.72 7.07
C PHE A 133 15.14 1.00 6.15
N VAL A 134 15.37 1.00 4.82
CA VAL A 134 14.46 0.36 3.86
C VAL A 134 14.41 -1.15 4.10
N GLY A 135 15.57 -1.77 4.28
CA GLY A 135 15.67 -3.19 4.59
C GLY A 135 15.19 -3.52 6.01
N ALA A 136 15.45 -2.63 6.97
CA ALA A 136 15.01 -2.81 8.36
C ALA A 136 13.47 -2.82 8.48
N LEU A 137 12.80 -1.83 7.90
CA LEU A 137 11.34 -1.71 7.91
C LEU A 137 10.65 -2.86 7.14
N ALA A 138 11.29 -3.41 6.12
CA ALA A 138 10.79 -4.58 5.41
C ALA A 138 10.79 -5.86 6.27
N ARG A 139 11.78 -6.00 7.15
CA ARG A 139 11.90 -7.17 8.03
C ARG A 139 11.15 -7.02 9.34
N GLN A 140 10.93 -5.79 9.79
CA GLN A 140 10.28 -5.55 11.07
C GLN A 140 8.75 -5.71 10.96
N PRO A 141 8.14 -6.67 11.67
CA PRO A 141 6.69 -6.79 11.74
C PRO A 141 6.11 -5.67 12.60
N ARG A 142 4.89 -5.23 12.26
CA ARG A 142 4.07 -4.38 13.12
C ARG A 142 3.59 -5.15 14.34
N ALA A 143 3.32 -4.42 15.42
CA ALA A 143 2.81 -4.98 16.67
C ALA A 143 1.38 -5.54 16.59
N GLY A 144 0.63 -5.14 15.56
CA GLY A 144 -0.80 -5.44 15.45
C GLY A 144 -1.65 -4.70 16.49
N ALA A 145 -2.85 -5.23 16.78
CA ALA A 145 -3.74 -4.64 17.76
C ALA A 145 -3.22 -4.90 19.20
N THR A 146 -2.80 -3.84 19.88
CA THR A 146 -2.30 -3.89 21.26
C THR A 146 -3.07 -2.92 22.14
N ALA A 147 -3.14 -3.21 23.45
CA ALA A 147 -3.75 -2.33 24.43
C ALA A 147 -3.08 -2.53 25.80
N PRO A 148 -2.84 -1.45 26.58
CA PRO A 148 -2.33 -1.54 27.93
C PRO A 148 -3.12 -2.51 28.80
N GLY A 149 -2.41 -3.35 29.57
CA GLY A 149 -3.01 -4.32 30.48
C GLY A 149 -3.69 -5.53 29.81
N LYS A 150 -3.61 -5.67 28.47
CA LYS A 150 -4.17 -6.83 27.75
C LYS A 150 -3.05 -7.69 27.14
N PRO A 151 -3.22 -9.03 27.09
CA PRO A 151 -2.29 -9.89 26.38
C PRO A 151 -2.30 -9.55 24.88
N ARG A 152 -1.13 -9.62 24.25
CA ARG A 152 -0.97 -9.40 22.80
C ARG A 152 -1.52 -10.59 22.01
N ILE A 153 -2.13 -10.29 20.86
CA ILE A 153 -2.48 -11.27 19.84
C ILE A 153 -1.57 -11.01 18.63
N MET A 154 -0.81 -12.03 18.23
CA MET A 154 -0.05 -12.01 16.98
C MET A 154 -0.90 -12.65 15.88
N LEU A 155 -1.11 -11.92 14.78
CA LEU A 155 -1.86 -12.38 13.62
C LEU A 155 -0.86 -12.72 12.51
N GLU A 156 -0.94 -13.96 12.01
CA GLU A 156 0.00 -14.49 11.02
C GLU A 156 -0.67 -14.60 9.64
N PRO A 157 0.05 -14.28 8.54
CA PRO A 157 1.37 -13.64 8.53
C PRO A 157 1.30 -12.18 9.02
N PRO A 158 2.32 -11.69 9.76
CA PRO A 158 2.35 -10.32 10.21
C PRO A 158 2.61 -9.38 9.04
N GLU A 159 2.03 -8.19 9.13
CA GLU A 159 2.34 -7.06 8.25
C GLU A 159 3.69 -6.44 8.64
N SER A 160 4.56 -6.15 7.68
CA SER A 160 5.79 -5.38 7.94
C SER A 160 5.56 -3.86 7.91
N HIS A 161 6.49 -3.08 8.47
CA HIS A 161 6.39 -1.62 8.36
C HIS A 161 6.50 -1.14 6.91
N ALA A 162 7.31 -1.79 6.06
CA ALA A 162 7.38 -1.43 4.64
C ALA A 162 6.03 -1.62 3.93
N GLU A 163 5.33 -2.73 4.20
CA GLU A 163 4.01 -3.01 3.63
C GLU A 163 2.97 -1.99 4.07
N HIS A 164 2.97 -1.64 5.36
CA HIS A 164 2.08 -0.64 5.90
C HIS A 164 2.39 0.76 5.35
N CYS A 165 3.64 1.22 5.46
CA CYS A 165 4.03 2.57 5.03
C CYS A 165 3.68 2.84 3.57
N VAL A 166 4.01 1.91 2.66
CA VAL A 166 3.69 2.11 1.25
C VAL A 166 2.18 2.10 0.99
N THR A 167 1.43 1.29 1.73
CA THR A 167 -0.03 1.25 1.54
C THR A 167 -0.69 2.52 2.07
N VAL A 168 -0.24 3.03 3.23
CA VAL A 168 -0.66 4.34 3.74
C VAL A 168 -0.30 5.45 2.75
N ALA A 169 0.88 5.38 2.11
CA ALA A 169 1.25 6.33 1.07
C ALA A 169 0.28 6.29 -0.11
N PHE A 170 -0.07 5.09 -0.61
CA PHE A 170 -1.04 4.94 -1.69
C PHE A 170 -2.43 5.43 -1.30
N TYR A 171 -2.94 5.01 -0.15
CA TYR A 171 -4.24 5.45 0.37
C TYR A 171 -4.27 6.97 0.54
N GLY A 172 -3.18 7.55 1.05
CA GLY A 172 -3.01 8.97 1.22
C GLY A 172 -3.08 9.73 -0.11
N VAL A 173 -2.43 9.22 -1.16
CA VAL A 173 -2.56 9.77 -2.52
C VAL A 173 -4.02 9.69 -3.00
N LEU A 174 -4.69 8.55 -2.87
CA LEU A 174 -6.09 8.40 -3.30
C LEU A 174 -7.05 9.32 -2.52
N LEU A 175 -6.79 9.53 -1.23
CA LEU A 175 -7.57 10.41 -0.36
C LEU A 175 -7.20 11.89 -0.52
N SER A 176 -6.06 12.21 -1.14
CA SER A 176 -5.61 13.60 -1.33
C SER A 176 -6.62 14.41 -2.14
N GLY A 177 -7.21 13.80 -3.19
CA GLY A 177 -8.26 14.44 -4.00
C GLY A 177 -9.54 14.73 -3.21
N HIS A 178 -9.84 13.95 -2.17
CA HIS A 178 -10.99 14.21 -1.29
C HIS A 178 -10.74 15.37 -0.33
N PHE A 179 -9.53 15.45 0.23
CA PHE A 179 -9.19 16.46 1.22
C PHE A 179 -8.63 17.76 0.61
N GLY A 180 -8.32 17.76 -0.69
CA GLY A 180 -7.66 18.86 -1.38
C GLY A 180 -6.17 18.99 -0.98
N ALA A 181 -5.50 17.85 -0.80
CA ALA A 181 -4.09 17.79 -0.42
C ALA A 181 -3.16 17.59 -1.63
N GLU A 182 -1.89 17.94 -1.48
CA GLU A 182 -0.86 17.64 -2.48
C GLU A 182 -0.46 16.15 -2.40
N PRO A 183 -0.61 15.36 -3.49
CA PRO A 183 -0.28 13.94 -3.47
C PRO A 183 1.15 13.60 -3.01
N ALA A 184 2.14 14.39 -3.45
CA ALA A 184 3.55 14.11 -3.15
C ALA A 184 3.87 14.21 -1.65
N GLU A 185 3.34 15.25 -0.99
CA GLU A 185 3.53 15.50 0.44
C GLU A 185 2.95 14.36 1.28
N VAL A 186 1.71 13.95 0.96
CA VAL A 186 1.02 12.86 1.68
C VAL A 186 1.69 11.51 1.40
N PHE A 187 2.18 11.29 0.19
CA PHE A 187 2.91 10.08 -0.18
C PHE A 187 4.20 9.93 0.64
N LEU A 188 5.00 11.00 0.74
CA LEU A 188 6.22 11.02 1.54
C LEU A 188 5.95 10.79 3.04
N ALA A 189 4.91 11.44 3.58
CA ALA A 189 4.49 11.20 4.96
C ALA A 189 4.14 9.73 5.19
N GLY A 190 3.37 9.12 4.26
CA GLY A 190 3.04 7.70 4.28
C GLY A 190 4.28 6.80 4.25
N LEU A 191 5.28 7.10 3.43
CA LEU A 191 6.51 6.31 3.37
C LEU A 191 7.38 6.43 4.62
N ALA A 192 7.40 7.60 5.26
CA ALA A 192 8.39 7.94 6.29
C ALA A 192 7.89 7.85 7.75
N HIS A 193 6.58 7.83 8.00
CA HIS A 193 6.04 8.00 9.36
C HIS A 193 6.44 6.92 10.39
N HIS A 194 6.99 5.79 9.96
CA HIS A 194 7.56 4.75 10.84
C HIS A 194 9.10 4.65 10.76
N PHE A 195 9.81 5.70 10.37
CA PHE A 195 11.29 5.69 10.32
C PHE A 195 11.95 5.23 11.61
N HIS A 196 11.46 5.69 12.76
CA HIS A 196 11.91 5.26 14.08
C HIS A 196 11.89 3.72 14.26
N ASN A 197 10.99 3.01 13.57
CA ASN A 197 10.92 1.55 13.60
C ASN A 197 12.00 0.83 12.80
N ALA A 198 12.89 1.54 12.11
CA ALA A 198 14.09 0.91 11.56
C ALA A 198 15.04 0.41 12.66
N VAL A 199 14.98 1.04 13.83
CA VAL A 199 15.83 0.72 14.99
C VAL A 199 14.98 0.26 16.18
N LEU A 200 13.85 0.92 16.46
CA LEU A 200 12.99 0.59 17.59
C LEU A 200 11.96 -0.49 17.21
N PRO A 201 12.02 -1.70 17.81
CA PRO A 201 11.02 -2.72 17.57
C PRO A 201 9.61 -2.24 17.95
N ASP A 202 8.62 -2.56 17.13
CA ASP A 202 7.25 -2.12 17.36
C ASP A 202 6.62 -2.85 18.55
N ALA A 203 6.56 -2.12 19.66
CA ALA A 203 5.96 -2.57 20.91
C ALA A 203 4.44 -2.29 20.96
N GLY A 204 3.91 -1.56 19.98
CA GLY A 204 2.54 -1.06 19.93
C GLY A 204 2.17 -0.15 21.09
N PHE A 205 0.90 0.22 21.17
CA PHE A 205 0.37 1.14 22.17
C PHE A 205 0.69 0.74 23.63
N ALA A 206 0.70 -0.56 23.93
CA ALA A 206 1.06 -1.04 25.27
C ALA A 206 2.53 -0.74 25.64
N GLY A 207 3.44 -0.77 24.67
CA GLY A 207 4.84 -0.43 24.89
C GLY A 207 5.08 1.08 24.90
N GLU A 208 4.41 1.82 24.03
CA GLU A 208 4.44 3.29 24.00
C GLU A 208 4.06 3.89 25.36
N GLU A 209 3.00 3.39 25.99
CA GLU A 209 2.58 3.81 27.34
C GLU A 209 3.63 3.54 28.42
N LEU A 210 4.43 2.48 28.28
CA LEU A 210 5.52 2.17 29.21
C LEU A 210 6.76 3.03 28.99
N LEU A 211 6.98 3.49 27.75
CA LEU A 211 8.07 4.41 27.41
C LEU A 211 7.77 5.83 27.90
N GLY A 212 6.50 6.22 27.97
CA GLY A 212 6.06 7.46 28.60
C GLY A 212 6.73 8.70 28.00
N GLU A 213 7.27 9.56 28.85
CA GLU A 213 7.90 10.84 28.46
C GLU A 213 9.16 10.66 27.58
N GLU A 214 9.76 9.46 27.57
CA GLU A 214 10.93 9.16 26.74
C GLU A 214 10.58 8.84 25.28
N LEU A 215 9.30 8.59 24.98
CA LEU A 215 8.87 8.11 23.66
C LEU A 215 9.17 9.12 22.54
N GLU A 216 8.73 10.36 22.70
CA GLU A 216 8.88 11.42 21.70
C GLU A 216 10.36 11.75 21.44
N PRO A 217 11.22 11.96 22.46
CA PRO A 217 12.65 12.13 22.25
C PRO A 217 13.34 10.93 21.55
N ILE A 218 12.89 9.69 21.79
CA ILE A 218 13.41 8.52 21.09
C ILE A 218 12.99 8.56 19.62
N PHE A 219 11.71 8.82 19.33
CA PHE A 219 11.19 8.90 17.97
C PHE A 219 11.91 9.96 17.15
N GLU A 220 12.09 11.16 17.70
CA GLU A 220 12.81 12.26 17.04
C GLU A 220 14.23 11.83 16.64
N ARG A 221 15.02 11.30 17.58
CA ARG A 221 16.41 10.87 17.30
C ARG A 221 16.48 9.78 16.23
N LEU A 222 15.59 8.80 16.28
CA LEU A 222 15.62 7.67 15.34
C LEU A 222 15.07 8.05 13.96
N ASN A 223 14.11 8.97 13.90
CA ASN A 223 13.68 9.57 12.64
C ASN A 223 14.84 10.36 12.02
N ASP A 224 15.54 11.19 12.79
CA ASP A 224 16.71 11.94 12.32
C ASP A 224 17.83 11.02 11.80
N GLU A 225 18.07 9.88 12.47
CA GLU A 225 19.02 8.87 12.02
C GLU A 225 18.65 8.33 10.63
N ALA A 226 17.40 7.93 10.42
CA ALA A 226 16.94 7.44 9.12
C ALA A 226 16.97 8.54 8.03
N ILE A 227 16.59 9.77 8.37
CA ILE A 227 16.65 10.92 7.46
C ILE A 227 18.09 11.23 7.04
N SER A 228 19.07 11.02 7.93
CA SER A 228 20.48 11.26 7.64
C SER A 228 21.07 10.35 6.55
N GLU A 229 20.39 9.23 6.24
CA GLU A 229 20.77 8.35 5.13
C GLU A 229 20.30 8.86 3.76
N LEU A 230 19.44 9.88 3.71
CA LEU A 230 18.85 10.41 2.48
C LEU A 230 19.71 11.52 1.85
N PRO A 231 19.69 11.68 0.51
CA PRO A 231 20.19 12.89 -0.14
C PRO A 231 19.49 14.15 0.39
N GLU A 232 20.23 15.26 0.51
CA GLU A 232 19.77 16.51 1.16
C GLU A 232 18.38 16.98 0.68
N GLY A 233 18.15 17.03 -0.64
CA GLY A 233 16.85 17.44 -1.19
C GLY A 233 15.69 16.51 -0.79
N VAL A 234 15.91 15.20 -0.78
CA VAL A 234 14.90 14.21 -0.35
C VAL A 234 14.69 14.30 1.17
N ALA A 235 15.77 14.49 1.94
CA ALA A 235 15.71 14.66 3.38
C ALA A 235 14.84 15.87 3.77
N ASP A 236 14.98 17.00 3.08
CA ASP A 236 14.19 18.20 3.34
C ASP A 236 12.70 18.00 3.01
N GLU A 237 12.38 17.36 1.88
CA GLU A 237 11.01 17.00 1.54
C GLU A 237 10.39 16.05 2.57
N VAL A 238 11.14 15.07 3.06
CA VAL A 238 10.69 14.12 4.09
C VAL A 238 10.45 14.83 5.43
N ARG A 239 11.35 15.71 5.87
CA ARG A 239 11.15 16.49 7.11
C ARG A 239 9.86 17.29 7.05
N HIS A 240 9.61 17.97 5.94
CA HIS A 240 8.37 18.72 5.75
C HIS A 240 7.14 17.80 5.75
N ALA A 241 7.19 16.67 5.05
CA ALA A 241 6.08 15.73 5.02
C ALA A 241 5.77 15.11 6.41
N LEU A 242 6.78 14.89 7.26
CA LEU A 242 6.59 14.36 8.61
C LEU A 242 5.84 15.33 9.54
N GLU A 243 5.79 16.63 9.22
CA GLU A 243 4.96 17.60 9.96
C GLU A 243 3.45 17.24 9.92
N LEU A 244 3.02 16.47 8.90
CA LEU A 244 1.63 16.05 8.75
C LEU A 244 1.16 15.01 9.78
N VAL A 245 2.07 14.28 10.42
CA VAL A 245 1.74 13.09 11.22
C VAL A 245 1.01 13.45 12.52
N GLY A 246 1.38 14.56 13.15
CA GLY A 246 0.93 14.91 14.50
C GLY A 246 -0.38 15.71 14.61
N HIS A 247 -1.07 16.02 13.50
CA HIS A 247 -2.24 16.90 13.54
C HIS A 247 -3.28 16.62 12.44
N ALA A 248 -4.42 17.32 12.47
CA ALA A 248 -5.46 17.25 11.43
C ALA A 248 -5.89 18.64 10.88
N GLY A 249 -5.07 19.67 11.12
CA GLY A 249 -5.39 21.06 10.77
C GLY A 249 -5.34 21.35 9.26
N SER A 250 -4.44 20.70 8.52
CA SER A 250 -4.25 20.91 7.08
C SER A 250 -4.94 19.82 6.23
N PRO A 251 -5.19 20.08 4.93
CA PRO A 251 -5.59 19.06 3.96
C PRO A 251 -4.69 17.82 3.96
N GLY A 252 -3.37 18.00 3.86
CA GLY A 252 -2.38 16.91 3.82
C GLY A 252 -2.45 16.04 5.07
N ALA A 253 -2.54 16.67 6.23
CA ALA A 253 -2.58 15.95 7.49
C ALA A 253 -3.88 15.16 7.67
N ARG A 254 -5.02 15.67 7.18
CA ARG A 254 -6.27 14.89 7.14
C ARG A 254 -6.18 13.70 6.18
N ALA A 255 -5.58 13.87 5.00
CA ALA A 255 -5.41 12.79 4.05
C ALA A 255 -4.50 11.68 4.60
N PHE A 256 -3.34 12.04 5.17
CA PHE A 256 -2.41 11.10 5.81
C PHE A 256 -3.06 10.36 6.98
N ASN A 257 -3.63 11.08 7.96
CA ASN A 257 -4.22 10.45 9.15
C ASN A 257 -5.44 9.58 8.80
N ALA A 258 -6.23 9.96 7.78
CA ALA A 258 -7.30 9.13 7.27
C ALA A 258 -6.75 7.84 6.63
N ALA A 259 -5.66 7.93 5.88
CA ALA A 259 -5.00 6.78 5.27
C ALA A 259 -4.48 5.79 6.33
N ASP A 260 -3.72 6.25 7.34
CA ASP A 260 -3.18 5.39 8.41
C ASP A 260 -4.30 4.65 9.16
N VAL A 261 -5.33 5.38 9.60
CA VAL A 261 -6.41 4.75 10.38
C VAL A 261 -7.23 3.77 9.54
N ILE A 262 -7.53 4.10 8.28
CA ILE A 262 -8.27 3.21 7.38
C ILE A 262 -7.46 1.94 7.13
N ASP A 263 -6.16 2.07 6.87
CA ASP A 263 -5.27 0.95 6.66
C ASP A 263 -5.28 -0.04 7.82
N ARG A 264 -5.07 0.46 9.03
CA ARG A 264 -5.09 -0.34 10.26
C ARG A 264 -6.41 -1.06 10.48
N VAL A 265 -7.54 -0.39 10.20
CA VAL A 265 -8.88 -0.98 10.37
C VAL A 265 -9.17 -2.01 9.28
N LEU A 266 -8.84 -1.71 8.02
CA LEU A 266 -8.99 -2.66 6.91
C LEU A 266 -8.11 -3.90 7.09
N GLN A 267 -6.92 -3.76 7.70
CA GLN A 267 -6.08 -4.89 8.07
C GLN A 267 -6.78 -5.81 9.08
N MET A 268 -7.51 -5.28 10.05
CA MET A 268 -8.30 -6.10 10.99
C MET A 268 -9.49 -6.76 10.29
N HIS A 269 -10.15 -6.03 9.37
CA HIS A 269 -11.21 -6.62 8.56
C HIS A 269 -10.69 -7.74 7.66
N HIS A 270 -9.48 -7.62 7.10
CA HIS A 270 -8.84 -8.69 6.33
C HIS A 270 -8.70 -9.97 7.16
N TYR A 271 -8.14 -9.88 8.37
CA TYR A 271 -8.02 -11.04 9.25
C TYR A 271 -9.38 -11.63 9.65
N ALA A 272 -10.37 -10.79 9.93
CA ALA A 272 -11.72 -11.24 10.25
C ALA A 272 -12.38 -11.96 9.06
N ARG A 273 -12.21 -11.44 7.83
CA ARG A 273 -12.71 -12.09 6.60
C ARG A 273 -12.03 -13.42 6.36
N ALA A 274 -10.70 -13.48 6.47
CA ALA A 274 -9.92 -14.69 6.28
C ALA A 274 -10.30 -15.78 7.30
N ALA A 275 -10.50 -15.40 8.57
CA ALA A 275 -10.92 -16.34 9.62
C ALA A 275 -12.36 -16.86 9.43
N ALA A 276 -13.22 -16.10 8.75
CA ALA A 276 -14.61 -16.46 8.49
C ALA A 276 -14.82 -17.12 7.11
N PHE A 277 -13.75 -17.33 6.32
CA PHE A 277 -13.85 -17.82 4.95
C PHE A 277 -14.37 -19.26 4.89
N THR A 278 -15.39 -19.51 4.08
CA THR A 278 -16.01 -20.83 3.92
C THR A 278 -15.81 -21.41 2.52
N VAL A 279 -16.00 -22.72 2.39
CA VAL A 279 -15.97 -23.41 1.10
C VAL A 279 -17.11 -22.96 0.19
N ASP A 280 -18.31 -22.71 0.74
CA ASP A 280 -19.45 -22.23 -0.03
C ASP A 280 -19.16 -20.86 -0.66
N GLN A 281 -18.51 -19.95 0.08
CA GLN A 281 -18.05 -18.67 -0.48
C GLN A 281 -17.04 -18.88 -1.61
N ALA A 282 -16.12 -19.85 -1.47
CA ALA A 282 -15.18 -20.16 -2.54
C ALA A 282 -15.89 -20.69 -3.79
N LEU A 283 -16.83 -21.62 -3.63
CA LEU A 283 -17.49 -22.31 -4.74
C LEU A 283 -18.56 -21.46 -5.43
N ASP A 284 -19.37 -20.74 -4.66
CA ASP A 284 -20.57 -20.07 -5.16
C ASP A 284 -20.38 -18.56 -5.32
N ASP A 285 -19.67 -17.88 -4.41
CA ASP A 285 -19.48 -16.41 -4.50
C ASP A 285 -18.28 -16.02 -5.37
N LEU A 286 -17.21 -16.83 -5.33
CA LEU A 286 -15.94 -16.55 -6.02
C LEU A 286 -15.73 -17.42 -7.27
N ASP A 287 -16.71 -18.24 -7.64
CA ASP A 287 -16.67 -19.13 -8.80
C ASP A 287 -15.35 -19.92 -8.89
N LEU A 288 -14.92 -20.57 -7.80
CA LEU A 288 -13.68 -21.38 -7.80
C LEU A 288 -13.66 -22.36 -8.98
N VAL A 289 -14.82 -22.94 -9.32
CA VAL A 289 -15.04 -23.63 -10.59
C VAL A 289 -15.64 -22.65 -11.62
N HIS A 290 -14.76 -21.87 -12.22
CA HIS A 290 -15.11 -20.82 -13.18
C HIS A 290 -15.53 -21.38 -14.55
N GLU A 291 -16.16 -20.52 -15.35
CA GLU A 291 -16.53 -20.82 -16.73
C GLU A 291 -15.32 -21.21 -17.58
N GLY A 292 -15.44 -22.34 -18.28
CA GLY A 292 -14.37 -22.89 -19.10
C GLY A 292 -14.72 -24.22 -19.73
N PRO A 293 -13.90 -24.72 -20.67
CA PRO A 293 -14.18 -25.93 -21.44
C PRO A 293 -14.32 -27.19 -20.57
N LEU A 294 -13.78 -27.17 -19.35
CA LEU A 294 -13.79 -28.29 -18.42
C LEU A 294 -14.77 -28.13 -17.25
N LYS A 295 -15.57 -27.05 -17.19
CA LYS A 295 -16.45 -26.78 -16.05
C LYS A 295 -17.37 -27.96 -15.73
N GLY A 296 -18.06 -28.50 -16.73
CA GLY A 296 -18.97 -29.63 -16.54
C GLY A 296 -18.27 -30.89 -15.98
N PHE A 297 -17.04 -31.15 -16.43
CA PHE A 297 -16.23 -32.24 -15.87
C PHE A 297 -15.84 -31.98 -14.41
N HIS A 298 -15.39 -30.76 -14.08
CA HIS A 298 -15.03 -30.40 -12.70
C HIS A 298 -16.24 -30.48 -11.75
N GLU A 299 -17.41 -30.03 -12.19
CA GLU A 299 -18.65 -30.13 -11.41
C GLU A 299 -19.08 -31.58 -11.18
N GLU A 300 -18.91 -32.46 -12.17
CA GLU A 300 -19.14 -33.89 -12.01
C GLU A 300 -18.18 -34.52 -11.00
N VAL A 301 -16.89 -34.20 -11.08
CA VAL A 301 -15.88 -34.67 -10.11
C VAL A 301 -16.23 -34.24 -8.68
N LEU A 302 -16.65 -32.99 -8.47
CA LEU A 302 -17.05 -32.51 -7.14
C LEU A 302 -18.27 -33.25 -6.59
N ARG A 303 -19.27 -33.50 -7.44
CA ARG A 303 -20.48 -34.26 -7.07
C ARG A 303 -20.16 -35.71 -6.75
N GLU A 304 -19.34 -36.38 -7.56
CA GLU A 304 -18.90 -37.77 -7.30
C GLU A 304 -18.07 -37.88 -6.02
N ALA A 305 -17.26 -36.87 -5.71
CA ALA A 305 -16.46 -36.80 -4.49
C ALA A 305 -17.27 -36.42 -3.22
N GLY A 306 -18.54 -36.04 -3.36
CA GLY A 306 -19.37 -35.56 -2.24
C GLY A 306 -18.93 -34.20 -1.68
N LEU A 307 -18.28 -33.38 -2.53
CA LEU A 307 -17.85 -32.01 -2.20
C LEU A 307 -18.85 -30.95 -2.71
N ARG A 308 -19.91 -31.38 -3.40
CA ARG A 308 -21.06 -30.58 -3.81
C ARG A 308 -22.32 -31.45 -3.91
#